data_AF-A0A0N1NW31-F1
#
_entry.id   AF-A0A0N1NW31-F1
#
_cell.length_a   1.000
_cell.length_b   1.000
_cell.length_c   1.000
_cell.angle_alpha   90.00
_cell.angle_beta   90.00
_cell.angle_gamma   90.00
#
_symmetry.space_group_name_H-M   'P 1'
#
loop_
_entity.id
_entity.type
_entity.pdbx_description
1 polymer ?
#
loop_
_entity_poly.entity_id
_entity_poly.type
_entity_poly.pdbx_seq_one_letter_code
_entity_poly.pdbx_strand_id
1 'polypeptide(L)'
;MGHLALPHPAHYTPSMPRQQEQALVSPRDHKVHVHRHWPDSLLDGTGPAPFFLVETWRPNDNAGDLASCTPETCRRWVEAALAYAGAVDEVSAELTAAHQGVGSVPRWRYVAARRALHDWKKVRERYEQTVRAAGEAYRPVSREIWHAVWAEHDRAGLRAREEAREKREDVRKDSQARRRAAELAERPNWGWSVVTRKKWSIAYVFRHDLPHSDERVSAARQDRPCVNLPELRQALRDLHPDRLHWDDAALAETERELDGVSFGHCWRVLFGEDHGTFTSLPPLSPSTRRPNNRGNPSGGSATSGTGGYGNGFSSGGFGGGY
;
A
#
# COMPACT_ATOMS: atom_id res chain seq x y z
N MET A 1 59.18 -10.53 -15.97
CA MET A 1 58.30 -11.70 -16.19
C MET A 1 56.91 -11.32 -15.73
N GLY A 2 56.04 -10.89 -16.65
CA GLY A 2 54.70 -10.40 -16.32
C GLY A 2 53.75 -11.56 -16.06
N HIS A 3 53.02 -11.51 -14.95
CA HIS A 3 51.85 -12.34 -14.73
C HIS A 3 50.84 -12.03 -15.84
N LEU A 4 50.58 -12.98 -16.75
CA LEU A 4 49.30 -13.02 -17.46
C LEU A 4 48.25 -13.40 -16.41
N ALA A 5 47.82 -12.41 -15.63
CA ALA A 5 46.63 -12.52 -14.80
C ALA A 5 45.46 -12.63 -15.77
N LEU A 6 44.93 -13.84 -15.92
CA LEU A 6 43.62 -13.99 -16.54
C LEU A 6 42.60 -13.31 -15.61
N PRO A 7 41.60 -12.60 -16.17
CA PRO A 7 40.51 -12.08 -15.35
C PRO A 7 39.92 -13.24 -14.55
N HIS A 8 39.83 -13.09 -13.22
CA HIS A 8 39.28 -14.13 -12.36
C HIS A 8 37.82 -14.37 -12.78
N PRO A 9 37.42 -15.57 -13.22
CA PRO A 9 36.02 -15.91 -13.23
C PRO A 9 35.60 -15.98 -11.77
N ALA A 10 34.69 -15.10 -11.41
CA ALA A 10 33.95 -15.20 -10.16
C ALA A 10 33.37 -16.62 -10.04
N HIS A 11 33.17 -17.06 -8.79
CA HIS A 11 32.39 -18.27 -8.53
C HIS A 11 31.05 -18.16 -9.26
N TYR A 12 30.83 -19.02 -10.25
CA TYR A 12 29.61 -19.03 -11.02
C TYR A 12 28.49 -19.65 -10.18
N THR A 13 27.44 -18.88 -9.91
CA THR A 13 26.23 -19.39 -9.26
C THR A 13 25.16 -19.62 -10.33
N PRO A 14 24.62 -20.85 -10.46
CA PRO A 14 23.53 -21.11 -11.39
C PRO A 14 22.35 -20.16 -11.16
N SER A 15 21.79 -19.62 -12.23
CA SER A 15 20.62 -18.73 -12.18
C SER A 15 19.33 -19.50 -11.83
N MET A 16 19.39 -20.82 -11.95
CA MET A 16 18.25 -21.75 -12.03
C MET A 16 17.73 -22.46 -10.75
N PRO A 17 18.23 -22.27 -9.50
CA PRO A 17 17.68 -23.02 -8.37
C PRO A 17 16.17 -22.81 -8.12
N ARG A 18 15.62 -21.63 -8.46
CA ARG A 18 14.27 -21.24 -7.98
C ARG A 18 13.09 -21.59 -8.89
N GLN A 19 13.27 -21.62 -10.21
CA GLN A 19 12.13 -21.79 -11.14
C GLN A 19 11.83 -23.26 -11.47
N GLN A 20 12.84 -24.15 -11.44
CA GLN A 20 12.66 -25.59 -11.67
C GLN A 20 11.93 -26.30 -10.52
N GLU A 21 11.99 -25.77 -9.30
CA GLU A 21 11.35 -26.36 -8.12
C GLU A 21 9.85 -25.97 -8.00
N GLN A 22 9.36 -25.06 -8.84
CA GLN A 22 7.99 -24.58 -8.76
C GLN A 22 7.02 -25.44 -9.58
N ALA A 23 5.90 -25.79 -8.95
CA ALA A 23 4.75 -26.41 -9.61
C ALA A 23 4.29 -25.57 -10.83
N LEU A 24 3.70 -26.23 -11.83
CA LEU A 24 3.21 -25.67 -13.09
C LEU A 24 2.71 -24.22 -12.94
N VAL A 25 3.53 -23.26 -13.38
CA VAL A 25 3.21 -21.83 -13.25
C VAL A 25 1.94 -21.54 -14.04
N SER A 26 0.90 -21.11 -13.34
CA SER A 26 -0.42 -20.86 -13.92
C SER A 26 -0.90 -19.48 -13.49
N PRO A 27 -1.37 -18.63 -14.41
CA PRO A 27 -1.88 -17.32 -14.03
C PRO A 27 -3.13 -17.49 -13.17
N ARG A 28 -3.14 -16.86 -12.01
CA ARG A 28 -4.32 -16.79 -11.14
C ARG A 28 -4.97 -15.43 -11.38
N ASP A 29 -6.27 -15.44 -11.66
CA ASP A 29 -7.02 -14.23 -12.04
C ASP A 29 -6.38 -13.45 -13.20
N HIS A 30 -5.83 -14.18 -14.18
CA HIS A 30 -5.09 -13.65 -15.34
C HIS A 30 -3.83 -12.83 -14.98
N LYS A 31 -3.20 -13.16 -13.85
CA LYS A 31 -2.03 -12.46 -13.31
C LYS A 31 -0.94 -13.40 -12.81
N VAL A 32 0.29 -12.92 -12.90
CA VAL A 32 1.52 -13.60 -12.44
C VAL A 32 2.47 -12.59 -11.79
N HIS A 33 3.36 -13.09 -10.93
CA HIS A 33 4.52 -12.31 -10.49
C HIS A 33 5.68 -12.50 -11.45
N VAL A 34 6.41 -11.41 -11.64
CA VAL A 34 7.56 -11.36 -12.51
C VAL A 34 8.73 -10.79 -11.72
N HIS A 35 9.85 -11.50 -11.73
CA HIS A 35 11.07 -11.09 -11.05
C HIS A 35 12.18 -10.89 -12.05
N ARG A 36 12.79 -9.71 -12.04
CA ARG A 36 13.96 -9.46 -12.86
C ARG A 36 15.20 -10.09 -12.22
N HIS A 37 15.84 -10.99 -12.95
CA HIS A 37 17.07 -11.65 -12.54
C HIS A 37 18.27 -11.14 -13.36
N TRP A 38 19.40 -11.00 -12.69
CA TRP A 38 20.68 -10.58 -13.28
C TRP A 38 21.66 -11.74 -13.18
N PRO A 39 21.98 -12.42 -14.30
CA PRO A 39 22.97 -13.49 -14.26
C PRO A 39 24.38 -12.92 -14.05
N ASP A 40 25.25 -13.72 -13.44
CA ASP A 40 26.64 -13.34 -13.17
C ASP A 40 27.40 -13.03 -14.48
N SER A 41 28.08 -11.89 -14.51
CA SER A 41 28.97 -11.53 -15.62
C SER A 41 30.32 -12.18 -15.42
N LEU A 42 30.64 -13.21 -16.21
CA LEU A 42 31.90 -13.95 -16.12
C LEU A 42 33.06 -13.31 -16.89
N LEU A 43 32.77 -12.34 -17.76
CA LEU A 43 33.75 -11.63 -18.58
C LEU A 43 33.58 -10.12 -18.43
N ASP A 44 34.69 -9.39 -18.51
CA ASP A 44 34.68 -7.93 -18.56
C ASP A 44 34.08 -7.44 -19.89
N GLY A 45 33.05 -6.59 -19.82
CA GLY A 45 32.50 -5.84 -20.95
C GLY A 45 31.23 -6.41 -21.62
N THR A 46 30.93 -7.70 -21.46
CA THR A 46 29.71 -8.31 -22.05
C THR A 46 29.07 -9.29 -21.08
N GLY A 47 28.33 -8.75 -20.10
CA GLY A 47 27.50 -9.55 -19.22
C GLY A 47 26.21 -10.01 -19.90
N PRO A 48 25.64 -11.15 -19.48
CA PRO A 48 24.35 -11.59 -19.97
C PRO A 48 23.24 -10.58 -19.62
N ALA A 49 22.28 -10.43 -20.53
CA ALA A 49 21.17 -9.52 -20.33
C ALA A 49 20.30 -9.99 -19.14
N PRO A 50 19.68 -9.07 -18.39
CA PRO A 50 18.72 -9.46 -17.38
C PRO A 50 17.53 -10.16 -18.03
N PHE A 51 16.99 -11.14 -17.34
CA PHE A 51 15.80 -11.87 -17.76
C PHE A 51 14.75 -11.87 -16.66
N PHE A 52 13.55 -12.33 -16.99
CA PHE A 52 12.44 -12.37 -16.05
C PHE A 52 12.10 -13.81 -15.68
N LEU A 53 12.03 -14.08 -14.38
CA LEU A 53 11.43 -15.28 -13.81
C LEU A 53 9.95 -15.03 -13.60
N VAL A 54 9.11 -15.99 -13.99
CA VAL A 54 7.65 -15.88 -13.88
C VAL A 54 7.16 -16.88 -12.84
N GLU A 55 6.42 -16.37 -11.85
CA GLU A 55 5.90 -17.14 -10.72
C GLU A 55 4.37 -17.00 -10.61
N THR A 56 3.73 -18.02 -10.04
CA THR A 56 2.28 -18.00 -9.83
C THR A 56 1.93 -16.96 -8.77
N TRP A 57 0.93 -16.12 -9.06
CA TRP A 57 0.48 -15.10 -8.10
C TRP A 57 0.04 -15.73 -6.77
N ARG A 58 0.62 -15.23 -5.66
CA ARG A 58 0.25 -15.61 -4.30
C ARG A 58 -0.16 -14.36 -3.51
N PRO A 59 -1.30 -14.37 -2.80
CA PRO A 59 -1.81 -13.19 -2.09
C PRO A 59 -0.87 -12.58 -1.04
N ASN A 60 0.13 -13.32 -0.56
CA ASN A 60 1.06 -12.91 0.49
C ASN A 60 2.47 -12.60 -0.05
N ASP A 61 2.74 -12.79 -1.34
CA ASP A 61 4.03 -12.47 -1.93
C ASP A 61 4.04 -11.03 -2.42
N ASN A 62 4.72 -10.17 -1.65
CA ASN A 62 4.94 -8.76 -2.00
C ASN A 62 6.20 -8.57 -2.85
N ALA A 63 6.93 -9.65 -3.15
CA ALA A 63 8.12 -9.61 -3.98
C ALA A 63 7.73 -9.85 -5.43
N GLY A 64 8.18 -8.99 -6.34
CA GLY A 64 7.98 -9.14 -7.79
C GLY A 64 6.89 -8.23 -8.37
N ASP A 65 7.09 -7.84 -9.61
CA ASP A 65 6.16 -6.99 -10.34
C ASP A 65 4.96 -7.81 -10.83
N LEU A 66 3.78 -7.19 -10.82
CA LEU A 66 2.56 -7.85 -11.28
C LEU A 66 2.42 -7.69 -12.79
N ALA A 67 2.20 -8.80 -13.50
CA ALA A 67 1.91 -8.78 -14.93
C ALA A 67 0.61 -9.49 -15.24
N SER A 68 -0.17 -8.93 -16.17
CA SER A 68 -1.35 -9.61 -16.71
C SER A 68 -1.01 -10.44 -17.93
N CYS A 69 -1.49 -11.68 -17.96
CA CYS A 69 -1.26 -12.61 -19.06
C CYS A 69 -2.35 -13.71 -19.13
N THR A 70 -2.50 -14.29 -20.32
CA THR A 70 -3.28 -15.53 -20.49
C THR A 70 -2.44 -16.76 -20.07
N PRO A 71 -3.06 -17.93 -19.82
CA PRO A 71 -2.32 -19.16 -19.53
C PRO A 71 -1.29 -19.52 -20.61
N GLU A 72 -1.64 -19.38 -21.88
CA GLU A 72 -0.77 -19.67 -23.02
C GLU A 72 0.42 -18.70 -23.06
N THR A 73 0.15 -17.42 -22.80
CA THR A 73 1.18 -16.38 -22.74
C THR A 73 2.14 -16.62 -21.57
N CYS A 74 1.60 -16.92 -20.39
CA CYS A 74 2.37 -17.27 -19.20
C CYS A 74 3.30 -18.46 -19.48
N ARG A 75 2.76 -19.54 -20.06
CA ARG A 75 3.54 -20.73 -20.40
C ARG A 75 4.69 -20.38 -21.35
N ARG A 76 4.43 -19.62 -22.41
CA ARG A 76 5.47 -19.16 -23.35
C ARG A 76 6.54 -18.32 -22.67
N TRP A 77 6.15 -17.44 -21.74
CA TRP A 77 7.10 -16.63 -20.99
C TRP A 77 8.01 -17.48 -20.11
N VAL A 78 7.45 -18.46 -19.41
CA VAL A 78 8.19 -19.43 -18.59
C VAL A 78 9.15 -20.25 -19.45
N GLU A 79 8.67 -20.84 -20.55
CA GLU A 79 9.49 -21.64 -21.46
C GLU A 79 10.66 -20.84 -22.04
N ALA A 80 10.43 -19.59 -22.45
CA ALA A 80 11.48 -18.72 -22.96
C ALA A 80 12.50 -18.30 -21.90
N ALA A 81 12.05 -18.03 -20.67
CA ALA A 81 12.94 -17.70 -19.55
C ALA A 81 13.83 -18.90 -19.17
N LEU A 82 13.24 -20.10 -19.09
CA LEU A 82 13.97 -21.33 -18.81
C LEU A 82 14.96 -21.67 -19.93
N ALA A 83 14.58 -21.48 -21.20
CA ALA A 83 15.48 -21.68 -22.34
C ALA A 83 16.68 -20.71 -22.31
N TYR A 84 16.43 -19.42 -22.00
CA TYR A 84 17.49 -18.42 -21.84
C TYR A 84 18.44 -18.79 -20.70
N ALA A 85 17.89 -19.03 -19.51
CA ALA A 85 18.66 -19.36 -18.32
C ALA A 85 19.46 -20.65 -18.51
N GLY A 86 18.86 -21.71 -19.06
CA GLY A 86 19.56 -22.96 -19.36
C GLY A 86 20.74 -22.77 -20.31
N ALA A 87 20.57 -22.01 -21.39
CA ALA A 87 21.64 -21.75 -22.35
C ALA A 87 22.79 -20.93 -21.76
N VAL A 88 22.48 -19.91 -20.96
CA VAL A 88 23.49 -19.10 -20.25
C VAL A 88 24.20 -19.94 -19.20
N ASP A 89 23.46 -20.77 -18.45
CA ASP A 89 24.01 -21.55 -17.36
C ASP A 89 24.95 -22.66 -17.87
N GLU A 90 24.58 -23.34 -18.96
CA GLU A 90 25.41 -24.38 -19.59
C GLU A 90 26.75 -23.81 -20.07
N VAL A 91 26.72 -22.70 -20.82
CA VAL A 91 27.94 -22.11 -21.39
C VAL A 91 28.80 -21.41 -20.33
N SER A 92 28.18 -20.91 -19.26
CA SER A 92 28.89 -20.36 -18.09
C SER A 92 29.66 -21.44 -17.32
N ALA A 93 29.07 -22.63 -17.16
CA ALA A 93 29.73 -23.78 -16.58
C ALA A 93 30.92 -24.24 -17.44
N GLU A 94 30.77 -24.30 -18.77
CA GLU A 94 31.85 -24.64 -19.70
C GLU A 94 33.02 -23.64 -19.58
N LEU A 95 32.72 -22.34 -19.57
CA LEU A 95 33.73 -21.28 -19.44
C LEU A 95 34.50 -21.38 -18.11
N THR A 96 33.78 -21.63 -17.02
CA THR A 96 34.38 -21.77 -15.68
C THR A 96 35.30 -22.98 -15.63
N ALA A 97 34.86 -24.14 -16.15
CA ALA A 97 35.66 -25.35 -16.23
C ALA A 97 36.92 -25.16 -17.09
N ALA A 98 36.78 -24.50 -18.25
CA ALA A 98 37.91 -24.20 -19.13
C ALA A 98 38.95 -23.29 -18.46
N HIS A 99 38.49 -22.27 -17.72
CA HIS A 99 39.38 -21.39 -16.98
C HIS A 99 40.13 -22.13 -15.85
N GLN A 100 39.43 -22.97 -15.08
CA GLN A 100 40.07 -23.82 -14.06
C GLN A 100 41.10 -24.77 -14.69
N GLY A 101 40.78 -25.34 -15.85
CA GLY A 101 41.68 -26.15 -16.64
C GLY A 101 43.00 -25.44 -16.95
N VAL A 102 42.95 -24.18 -17.41
CA VAL A 102 44.14 -23.35 -17.65
C VAL A 102 44.95 -23.14 -16.36
N GLY A 103 44.28 -22.83 -15.26
CA GLY A 103 44.92 -22.62 -13.95
C GLY A 103 45.63 -23.86 -13.41
N SER A 104 45.17 -25.06 -13.78
CA SER A 104 45.70 -26.34 -13.31
C SER A 104 46.97 -26.83 -14.04
N VAL A 105 47.27 -26.30 -15.23
CA VAL A 105 48.41 -26.76 -16.04
C VAL A 105 49.72 -26.13 -15.55
N PRO A 106 50.73 -26.94 -15.14
CA PRO A 106 52.02 -26.41 -14.74
C PRO A 106 52.71 -25.66 -15.88
N ARG A 107 53.16 -24.43 -15.63
CA ARG A 107 53.74 -23.51 -16.64
C ARG A 107 54.94 -24.07 -17.41
N TRP A 108 55.71 -24.96 -16.79
CA TRP A 108 56.86 -25.60 -17.44
C TRP A 108 56.45 -26.55 -18.58
N ARG A 109 55.19 -27.00 -18.61
CA ARG A 109 54.61 -27.74 -19.74
C ARG A 109 54.06 -26.78 -20.79
N TYR A 110 54.96 -26.08 -21.48
CA TYR A 110 54.63 -24.99 -22.41
C TYR A 110 53.58 -25.37 -23.47
N VAL A 111 53.69 -26.55 -24.09
CA VAL A 111 52.73 -27.01 -25.11
C VAL A 111 51.34 -27.25 -24.53
N ALA A 112 51.26 -27.85 -23.33
CA ALA A 112 49.99 -28.09 -22.65
C ALA A 112 49.34 -26.77 -22.21
N ALA A 113 50.13 -25.82 -21.70
CA ALA A 113 49.64 -24.50 -21.31
C ALA A 113 49.10 -23.71 -22.51
N ARG A 114 49.77 -23.77 -23.67
CA ARG A 114 49.27 -23.16 -24.91
C ARG A 114 47.97 -23.79 -25.40
N ARG A 115 47.84 -25.12 -25.34
CA ARG A 115 46.60 -25.81 -25.70
C ARG A 115 45.45 -25.41 -24.78
N ALA A 116 45.66 -25.44 -23.47
CA ALA A 116 44.64 -25.02 -22.51
C ALA A 116 44.20 -23.56 -22.72
N LEU A 117 45.13 -22.64 -22.98
CA LEU A 117 44.80 -21.24 -23.30
C LEU A 117 44.01 -21.11 -24.61
N HIS A 118 44.34 -21.91 -25.62
CA HIS A 118 43.61 -21.94 -26.89
C HIS A 118 42.20 -22.47 -26.73
N ASP A 119 42.04 -23.53 -25.94
CA ASP A 119 40.74 -24.12 -25.63
C ASP A 119 39.88 -23.14 -24.82
N TRP A 120 40.44 -22.45 -23.82
CA TRP A 120 39.76 -21.39 -23.08
C TRP A 120 39.29 -20.24 -23.99
N LYS A 121 40.13 -19.79 -24.94
CA LYS A 121 39.74 -18.75 -25.92
C LYS A 121 38.56 -19.19 -26.78
N LYS A 122 38.57 -20.44 -27.26
CA LYS A 122 37.44 -21.00 -28.03
C LYS A 122 36.15 -21.04 -27.21
N VAL A 123 36.23 -21.48 -25.95
CA VAL A 123 35.06 -21.51 -25.07
C VAL A 123 34.57 -20.10 -24.76
N ARG A 124 35.47 -19.14 -24.58
CA ARG A 124 35.11 -17.71 -24.43
C ARG A 124 34.35 -17.17 -25.64
N GLU A 125 34.83 -17.42 -26.86
CA GLU A 125 34.14 -16.99 -28.08
C GLU A 125 32.74 -17.62 -28.18
N ARG A 126 32.63 -18.91 -27.84
CA ARG A 126 31.34 -19.61 -27.76
C ARG A 126 30.42 -19.02 -26.70
N TYR A 127 30.93 -18.69 -25.51
CA TYR A 127 30.17 -18.01 -24.46
C TYR A 127 29.55 -16.72 -24.96
N GLU A 128 30.36 -15.84 -25.55
CA GLU A 128 29.90 -14.54 -26.06
C GLU A 128 28.83 -14.72 -27.16
N GLN A 129 29.01 -15.71 -28.05
CA GLN A 129 28.04 -16.03 -29.10
C GLN A 129 26.73 -16.61 -28.56
N THR A 130 26.80 -17.59 -27.65
CA THR A 130 25.63 -18.24 -27.06
C THR A 130 24.82 -17.27 -26.23
N VAL A 131 25.46 -16.48 -25.36
CA VAL A 131 24.77 -15.46 -24.54
C VAL A 131 24.08 -14.43 -25.43
N ARG A 132 24.73 -13.98 -26.51
CA ARG A 132 24.13 -13.04 -27.47
C ARG A 132 22.93 -13.65 -28.18
N ALA A 133 23.08 -14.85 -28.74
CA ALA A 133 22.01 -15.54 -29.46
C ALA A 133 20.80 -15.85 -28.56
N ALA A 134 21.05 -16.35 -27.35
CA ALA A 134 20.00 -16.59 -26.36
C ALA A 134 19.30 -15.28 -25.97
N GLY A 135 20.06 -14.20 -25.77
CA GLY A 135 19.52 -12.88 -25.44
C GLY A 135 18.66 -12.29 -26.56
N GLU A 136 19.08 -12.47 -27.82
CA GLU A 136 18.30 -12.06 -28.99
C GLU A 136 17.00 -12.85 -29.14
N ALA A 137 17.04 -14.17 -28.90
CA ALA A 137 15.86 -15.03 -28.91
C ALA A 137 14.88 -14.68 -27.77
N TYR A 138 15.38 -14.31 -26.60
CA TYR A 138 14.56 -13.94 -25.44
C TYR A 138 14.01 -12.50 -25.50
N ARG A 139 14.69 -11.60 -26.23
CA ARG A 139 14.33 -10.17 -26.35
C ARG A 139 12.86 -9.88 -26.66
N PRO A 140 12.15 -10.56 -27.59
CA PRO A 140 10.72 -10.30 -27.81
C PRO A 140 9.87 -10.59 -26.57
N VAL A 141 10.11 -11.73 -25.90
CA VAL A 141 9.39 -12.12 -24.69
C VAL A 141 9.67 -11.15 -23.54
N SER A 142 10.94 -10.77 -23.36
CA SER A 142 11.34 -9.77 -22.36
C SER A 142 10.58 -8.45 -22.53
N ARG A 143 10.42 -7.97 -23.78
CA ARG A 143 9.66 -6.75 -24.08
C ARG A 143 8.17 -6.88 -23.77
N GLU A 144 7.57 -8.02 -24.11
CA GLU A 144 6.15 -8.28 -23.79
C GLU A 144 5.90 -8.28 -22.29
N ILE A 145 6.75 -8.97 -21.52
CA ILE A 145 6.68 -9.01 -20.05
C ILE A 145 6.78 -7.59 -19.49
N TRP A 146 7.75 -6.81 -19.98
CA TRP A 146 7.94 -5.43 -19.54
C TRP A 146 6.71 -4.55 -19.82
N HIS A 147 6.11 -4.67 -21.02
CA HIS A 147 4.87 -3.95 -21.34
C HIS A 147 3.69 -4.37 -20.45
N ALA A 148 3.56 -5.65 -20.14
CA ALA A 148 2.50 -6.15 -19.27
C ALA A 148 2.64 -5.62 -17.82
N VAL A 149 3.87 -5.57 -17.30
CA VAL A 149 4.18 -4.98 -15.99
C VAL A 149 3.84 -3.49 -15.98
N TRP A 150 4.28 -2.73 -16.98
CA TRP A 150 3.99 -1.30 -17.06
C TRP A 150 2.50 -1.00 -17.16
N ALA A 151 1.76 -1.79 -17.94
CA ALA A 151 0.31 -1.64 -18.05
C ALA A 151 -0.42 -1.89 -16.71
N GLU A 152 0.09 -2.76 -15.84
CA GLU A 152 -0.45 -2.93 -14.48
C GLU A 152 -0.09 -1.75 -13.57
N HIS A 153 1.14 -1.25 -13.64
CA HIS A 153 1.56 -0.06 -12.90
C HIS A 153 0.73 1.17 -13.26
N ASP A 154 0.47 1.40 -14.55
CA ASP A 154 -0.36 2.52 -15.01
C ASP A 154 -1.80 2.38 -14.49
N ARG A 155 -2.39 1.17 -14.56
CA ARG A 155 -3.73 0.91 -14.02
C ARG A 155 -3.78 1.07 -12.50
N ALA A 156 -2.75 0.65 -11.77
CA ALA A 156 -2.66 0.88 -10.34
C ALA A 156 -2.51 2.37 -10.00
N GLY A 157 -1.70 3.11 -10.76
CA GLY A 157 -1.53 4.55 -10.62
C GLY A 157 -2.81 5.34 -10.88
N LEU A 158 -3.60 4.95 -11.87
CA LEU A 158 -4.91 5.55 -12.13
C LEU A 158 -5.88 5.33 -10.97
N ARG A 159 -6.01 4.09 -10.47
CA ARG A 159 -6.85 3.78 -9.30
C ARG A 159 -6.43 4.58 -8.06
N ALA A 160 -5.12 4.66 -7.79
CA ALA A 160 -4.61 5.44 -6.66
C ALA A 160 -4.93 6.93 -6.78
N ARG A 161 -4.91 7.49 -8.00
CA ARG A 161 -5.28 8.89 -8.26
C ARG A 161 -6.77 9.14 -8.06
N GLU A 162 -7.62 8.22 -8.51
CA GLU A 162 -9.07 8.30 -8.30
C GLU A 162 -9.42 8.23 -6.81
N GLU A 163 -8.85 7.27 -6.07
CA GLU A 163 -9.03 7.16 -4.63
C GLU A 163 -8.51 8.40 -3.88
N ALA A 164 -7.37 8.96 -4.31
CA ALA A 164 -6.84 10.17 -3.72
C ALA A 164 -7.74 11.39 -4.00
N ARG A 165 -8.38 11.45 -5.16
CA ARG A 165 -9.34 12.49 -5.49
C ARG A 165 -10.60 12.37 -4.64
N GLU A 166 -11.17 11.17 -4.54
CA GLU A 166 -12.35 10.91 -3.69
C GLU A 166 -12.07 11.29 -2.23
N LYS A 167 -10.94 10.83 -1.67
CA LYS A 167 -10.51 11.21 -0.30
C LYS A 167 -10.40 12.72 -0.11
N ARG A 168 -9.90 13.47 -1.11
CA ARG A 168 -9.81 14.94 -1.03
C ARG A 168 -11.19 15.59 -1.06
N GLU A 169 -12.10 15.09 -1.89
CA GLU A 169 -13.47 15.58 -1.94
C GLU A 169 -14.20 15.32 -0.63
N ASP A 170 -14.00 14.15 0.00
CA ASP A 170 -14.55 13.81 1.30
C ASP A 170 -13.98 14.69 2.42
N VAL A 171 -12.66 14.86 2.48
CA VAL A 171 -12.02 15.76 3.46
C VAL A 171 -12.54 17.19 3.30
N ARG A 172 -12.80 17.65 2.06
CA ARG A 172 -13.37 18.97 1.80
C ARG A 172 -14.81 19.07 2.32
N LYS A 173 -15.65 18.07 2.05
CA LYS A 173 -17.03 18.01 2.55
C LYS A 173 -17.06 17.99 4.07
N ASP A 174 -16.23 17.16 4.71
CA ASP A 174 -16.11 17.08 6.16
C ASP A 174 -15.66 18.42 6.76
N SER A 175 -14.68 19.08 6.13
CA SER A 175 -14.22 20.40 6.58
C SER A 175 -15.31 21.46 6.45
N GLN A 176 -16.12 21.43 5.39
CA GLN A 176 -17.24 22.35 5.20
C GLN A 176 -18.36 22.09 6.21
N ALA A 177 -18.68 20.81 6.47
CA ALA A 177 -19.64 20.42 7.49
C ALA A 177 -19.20 20.90 8.88
N ARG A 178 -17.91 20.75 9.23
CA ARG A 178 -17.35 21.26 10.49
C ARG A 178 -17.45 22.78 10.62
N ARG A 179 -17.20 23.53 9.54
CA ARG A 179 -17.34 24.99 9.55
C ARG A 179 -18.80 25.41 9.81
N ARG A 180 -19.75 24.82 9.09
CA ARG A 180 -21.19 25.07 9.30
C ARG A 180 -21.64 24.68 10.71
N ALA A 181 -21.17 23.54 11.22
CA ALA A 181 -21.44 23.11 12.59
C ALA A 181 -20.94 24.13 13.62
N ALA A 182 -19.73 24.66 13.45
CA ALA A 182 -19.18 25.70 14.31
C ALA A 182 -19.98 27.02 14.20
N GLU A 183 -20.34 27.44 12.99
CA GLU A 183 -21.18 28.64 12.78
C GLU A 183 -22.55 28.51 13.47
N LEU A 184 -23.19 27.34 13.39
CA LEU A 184 -24.44 27.06 14.09
C LEU A 184 -24.27 26.97 15.61
N ALA A 185 -23.12 26.49 16.08
CA ALA A 185 -22.82 26.40 17.50
C ALA A 185 -22.72 27.76 18.17
N GLU A 186 -22.14 28.75 17.48
CA GLU A 186 -21.94 30.11 18.00
C GLU A 186 -23.21 30.96 17.94
N ARG A 187 -24.27 30.54 17.22
CA ARG A 187 -25.49 31.33 17.09
C ARG A 187 -26.30 31.33 18.41
N PRO A 188 -26.59 32.50 19.00
CA PRO A 188 -27.40 32.60 20.20
C PRO A 188 -28.89 32.54 19.82
N ASN A 189 -29.38 31.36 19.49
CA ASN A 189 -30.80 31.14 19.16
C ASN A 189 -31.43 29.98 19.94
N TRP A 190 -30.70 29.39 20.89
CA TRP A 190 -31.21 28.31 21.72
C TRP A 190 -31.71 28.82 23.06
N GLY A 191 -32.70 28.13 23.61
CA GLY A 191 -33.25 28.37 24.93
C GLY A 191 -33.73 27.07 25.54
N TRP A 192 -33.96 27.09 26.86
CA TRP A 192 -34.53 25.96 27.56
C TRP A 192 -35.53 26.40 28.62
N SER A 193 -36.49 25.53 28.95
CA SER A 193 -37.39 25.68 30.09
C SER A 193 -37.38 24.43 30.95
N VAL A 194 -37.41 24.61 32.27
CA VAL A 194 -37.42 23.48 33.21
C VAL A 194 -38.79 23.39 33.84
N VAL A 195 -39.40 22.21 33.71
CA VAL A 195 -40.65 21.89 34.38
C VAL A 195 -40.34 20.90 35.50
N THR A 196 -40.36 21.39 36.73
CA THR A 196 -40.14 20.56 37.93
C THR A 196 -41.47 20.04 38.44
N ARG A 197 -41.59 18.72 38.56
CA ARG A 197 -42.69 18.05 39.27
C ARG A 197 -42.11 17.35 40.50
N LYS A 198 -42.95 17.08 41.51
CA LYS A 198 -42.56 16.64 42.88
C LYS A 198 -41.40 15.62 43.01
N LYS A 199 -41.12 14.78 42.00
CA LYS A 199 -40.05 13.77 42.02
C LYS A 199 -39.15 13.75 40.78
N TRP A 200 -39.36 14.65 39.81
CA TRP A 200 -38.55 14.68 38.59
C TRP A 200 -38.61 16.04 37.89
N SER A 201 -37.55 16.34 37.15
CA SER A 201 -37.36 17.54 36.35
C SER A 201 -37.20 17.17 34.88
N ILE A 202 -37.91 17.89 34.00
CA ILE A 202 -37.70 17.81 32.55
C ILE A 202 -37.25 19.17 32.04
N ALA A 203 -36.13 19.18 31.32
CA ALA A 203 -35.69 20.33 30.56
C ALA A 203 -36.18 20.21 29.11
N TYR A 204 -36.98 21.18 28.68
CA TYR A 204 -37.46 21.35 27.32
C TYR A 204 -36.52 22.32 26.60
N VAL A 205 -35.85 21.84 25.56
CA VAL A 205 -34.87 22.61 24.78
C VAL A 205 -35.49 23.01 23.45
N PHE A 206 -35.34 24.28 23.08
CA PHE A 206 -35.96 24.83 21.88
C PHE A 206 -35.12 25.92 21.23
N ARG A 207 -35.52 26.29 20.01
CA ARG A 207 -34.98 27.43 19.27
C ARG A 207 -35.94 28.62 19.30
N HIS A 208 -35.40 29.82 19.50
CA HIS A 208 -36.19 31.06 19.58
C HIS A 208 -36.65 31.58 18.22
N ASP A 209 -35.98 31.20 17.13
CA ASP A 209 -36.30 31.61 15.76
C ASP A 209 -37.39 30.76 15.09
N LEU A 210 -37.94 29.77 15.82
CA LEU A 210 -39.00 28.90 15.32
C LEU A 210 -40.29 29.02 16.16
N PRO A 211 -41.46 29.06 15.50
CA PRO A 211 -42.73 29.02 16.19
C PRO A 211 -42.92 27.64 16.84
N HIS A 212 -43.46 27.63 18.07
CA HIS A 212 -43.77 26.41 18.79
C HIS A 212 -45.27 26.16 18.80
N SER A 213 -45.67 24.89 18.76
CA SER A 213 -47.08 24.48 18.75
C SER A 213 -47.73 24.55 20.14
N ASP A 214 -46.96 24.60 21.23
CA ASP A 214 -47.50 24.67 22.60
C ASP A 214 -47.45 26.11 23.18
N GLU A 215 -48.62 26.74 23.30
CA GLU A 215 -48.80 28.09 23.85
C GLU A 215 -48.22 28.26 25.27
N ARG A 216 -48.17 27.19 26.09
CA ARG A 216 -47.63 27.24 27.46
C ARG A 216 -46.11 27.40 27.48
N VAL A 217 -45.44 26.85 26.47
CA VAL A 217 -44.00 27.01 26.28
C VAL A 217 -43.73 28.38 25.66
N SER A 218 -44.58 28.85 24.74
CA SER A 218 -44.48 30.18 24.12
C SER A 218 -44.52 31.35 25.11
N ALA A 219 -45.35 31.28 26.15
CA ALA A 219 -45.37 32.28 27.23
C ALA A 219 -44.09 32.26 28.09
N ALA A 220 -43.47 31.09 28.28
CA ALA A 220 -42.23 30.92 29.03
C ALA A 220 -40.96 31.30 28.25
N ARG A 221 -41.09 31.62 26.95
CA ARG A 221 -39.98 31.97 26.03
C ARG A 221 -39.61 33.45 26.03
N GLN A 222 -40.55 34.35 26.32
CA GLN A 222 -40.38 35.80 26.06
C GLN A 222 -39.33 36.48 26.96
N ASP A 223 -39.05 35.92 28.15
CA ASP A 223 -38.10 36.49 29.12
C ASP A 223 -36.83 35.65 29.34
N ARG A 224 -36.54 34.67 28.46
CA ARG A 224 -35.37 33.78 28.63
C ARG A 224 -34.19 34.17 27.75
N PRO A 225 -32.95 34.00 28.24
CA PRO A 225 -31.75 34.35 27.49
C PRO A 225 -31.58 33.42 26.28
N CYS A 226 -31.37 34.01 25.11
CA CYS A 226 -30.90 33.29 23.93
C CYS A 226 -29.41 32.96 24.13
N VAL A 227 -29.09 31.67 24.16
CA VAL A 227 -27.73 31.18 24.37
C VAL A 227 -27.22 30.43 23.14
N ASN A 228 -25.90 30.36 23.01
CA ASN A 228 -25.24 29.52 22.01
C ASN A 228 -25.21 28.05 22.47
N LEU A 229 -24.82 27.11 21.59
CA LEU A 229 -24.82 25.68 21.93
C LEU A 229 -23.86 25.31 23.07
N PRO A 230 -22.63 25.86 23.17
CA PRO A 230 -21.75 25.64 24.32
C PRO A 230 -22.34 26.10 25.66
N GLU A 231 -22.95 27.29 25.70
CA GLU A 231 -23.60 27.85 26.89
C GLU A 231 -24.84 27.05 27.27
N LEU A 232 -25.64 26.63 26.28
CA LEU A 232 -26.76 25.72 26.48
C LEU A 232 -26.30 24.40 27.12
N ARG A 233 -25.22 23.80 26.60
CA ARG A 233 -24.64 22.57 27.17
C ARG A 233 -24.23 22.79 28.62
N GLN A 234 -23.57 23.89 28.94
CA GLN A 234 -23.14 24.20 30.30
C GLN A 234 -24.34 24.38 31.23
N ALA A 235 -25.35 25.16 30.82
CA ALA A 235 -26.55 25.40 31.60
C ALA A 235 -27.35 24.10 31.87
N LEU A 236 -27.49 23.23 30.87
CA LEU A 236 -28.17 21.95 31.04
C LEU A 236 -27.38 20.98 31.93
N ARG A 237 -26.04 21.04 31.91
CA ARG A 237 -25.20 20.31 32.86
C ARG A 237 -25.41 20.80 34.28
N ASP A 238 -25.33 22.11 34.51
CA ASP A 238 -25.46 22.69 35.85
C ASP A 238 -26.85 22.41 36.46
N LEU A 239 -27.88 22.32 35.62
CA LEU A 239 -29.25 22.02 36.06
C LEU A 239 -29.51 20.54 36.36
N HIS A 240 -28.70 19.62 35.83
CA HIS A 240 -28.83 18.17 35.97
C HIS A 240 -30.29 17.65 35.88
N PRO A 241 -31.02 17.90 34.78
CA PRO A 241 -32.41 17.45 34.65
C PRO A 241 -32.51 15.92 34.54
N ASP A 242 -33.57 15.33 35.09
CA ASP A 242 -33.80 13.88 35.03
C ASP A 242 -34.08 13.41 33.59
N ARG A 243 -34.66 14.28 32.76
CA ARG A 243 -34.84 14.03 31.32
C ARG A 243 -34.69 15.30 30.50
N LEU A 244 -34.23 15.12 29.27
CA LEU A 244 -34.14 16.16 28.23
C LEU A 244 -35.17 15.88 27.16
N HIS A 245 -35.90 16.92 26.77
CA HIS A 245 -36.80 16.90 25.64
C HIS A 245 -36.38 17.98 24.65
N TRP A 246 -35.89 17.56 23.50
CA TRP A 246 -35.54 18.44 22.39
C TRP A 246 -36.77 18.67 21.52
N ASP A 247 -37.05 19.91 21.18
CA ASP A 247 -38.11 20.26 20.24
C ASP A 247 -37.79 19.69 18.85
N ASP A 248 -38.64 18.77 18.36
CA ASP A 248 -38.47 18.10 17.07
C ASP A 248 -38.38 19.10 15.90
N ALA A 249 -39.12 20.23 15.99
CA ALA A 249 -39.05 21.27 14.96
C ALA A 249 -37.70 21.99 14.97
N ALA A 250 -37.13 22.21 16.16
CA ALA A 250 -35.81 22.82 16.32
C ALA A 250 -34.70 21.88 15.83
N LEU A 251 -34.82 20.58 16.08
CA LEU A 251 -33.91 19.58 15.54
C LEU A 251 -33.99 19.52 14.02
N ALA A 252 -35.19 19.38 13.44
CA ALA A 252 -35.38 19.26 12.00
C ALA A 252 -34.89 20.50 11.22
N GLU A 253 -35.11 21.71 11.75
CA GLU A 253 -34.57 22.94 11.18
C GLU A 253 -33.04 22.96 11.21
N THR A 254 -32.45 22.59 12.35
CA THR A 254 -31.00 22.58 12.51
C THR A 254 -30.35 21.55 11.59
N GLU A 255 -30.97 20.38 11.41
CA GLU A 255 -30.53 19.36 10.46
C GLU A 255 -30.67 19.80 8.99
N ARG A 256 -31.69 20.62 8.68
CA ARG A 256 -31.83 21.24 7.36
C ARG A 256 -30.70 22.24 7.10
N GLU A 257 -30.36 23.08 8.07
CA GLU A 257 -29.25 24.04 7.97
C GLU A 257 -27.88 23.34 7.90
N LEU A 258 -27.76 22.16 8.50
CA LEU A 258 -26.60 21.29 8.43
C LEU A 258 -26.49 20.49 7.12
N ASP A 259 -27.40 20.70 6.15
CA ASP A 259 -27.34 20.16 4.78
C ASP A 259 -27.20 18.63 4.76
N GLY A 260 -28.03 17.95 5.57
CA GLY A 260 -28.11 16.49 5.64
C GLY A 260 -27.19 15.83 6.68
N VAL A 261 -26.44 16.61 7.46
CA VAL A 261 -25.74 16.11 8.65
C VAL A 261 -26.68 16.16 9.86
N SER A 262 -26.79 15.06 10.60
CA SER A 262 -27.68 15.01 11.76
C SER A 262 -27.18 15.88 12.92
N PHE A 263 -28.11 16.41 13.71
CA PHE A 263 -27.78 17.25 14.86
C PHE A 263 -26.93 16.48 15.87
N GLY A 264 -27.23 15.20 16.09
CA GLY A 264 -26.43 14.32 16.96
C GLY A 264 -24.99 14.12 16.46
N HIS A 265 -24.76 14.06 15.14
CA HIS A 265 -23.40 14.01 14.59
C HIS A 265 -22.67 15.34 14.82
N CYS A 266 -23.33 16.47 14.57
CA CYS A 266 -22.80 17.82 14.85
C CYS A 266 -22.41 17.98 16.34
N TRP A 267 -23.33 17.64 17.25
CA TRP A 267 -23.11 17.69 18.69
C TRP A 267 -21.91 16.84 19.13
N ARG A 268 -21.78 15.63 18.57
CA ARG A 268 -20.64 14.75 18.86
C ARG A 268 -19.32 15.31 18.33
N VAL A 269 -19.32 15.93 17.16
CA VAL A 269 -18.12 16.58 16.61
C VAL A 269 -17.66 17.76 17.46
N LEU A 270 -18.61 18.54 17.99
CA LEU A 270 -18.32 19.72 18.81
C LEU A 270 -17.93 19.35 20.26
N PHE A 271 -18.60 18.38 20.87
CA PHE A 271 -18.50 18.12 22.31
C PHE A 271 -18.03 16.71 22.68
N GLY A 272 -17.89 15.79 21.72
CA GLY A 272 -17.47 14.40 21.98
C GLY A 272 -18.51 13.55 22.73
N GLU A 273 -19.76 14.01 22.80
CA GLU A 273 -20.79 13.47 23.67
C GLU A 273 -22.08 13.16 22.90
N ASP A 274 -22.98 12.42 23.53
CA ASP A 274 -24.38 12.31 23.10
C ASP A 274 -25.20 13.52 23.57
N HIS A 275 -25.98 14.13 22.68
CA HIS A 275 -26.82 15.30 23.00
C HIS A 275 -28.02 15.01 23.94
N GLY A 276 -28.44 13.75 24.04
CA GLY A 276 -29.58 13.34 24.88
C GLY A 276 -29.17 12.91 26.28
N THR A 277 -27.92 12.50 26.47
CA THR A 277 -27.44 11.92 27.74
C THR A 277 -26.16 12.57 28.27
N PHE A 278 -25.51 13.43 27.49
CA PHE A 278 -24.19 14.03 27.75
C PHE A 278 -23.10 12.99 28.06
N THR A 279 -23.31 11.74 27.68
CA THR A 279 -22.32 10.67 27.86
C THR A 279 -21.23 10.78 26.81
N SER A 280 -19.96 10.68 27.24
CA SER A 280 -18.83 10.66 26.29
C SER A 280 -18.91 9.43 25.42
N LEU A 281 -18.77 9.61 24.11
CA LEU A 281 -18.83 8.52 23.14
C LEU A 281 -17.42 8.22 22.60
N PRO A 282 -17.15 6.97 22.16
CA PRO A 282 -15.89 6.66 21.50
C PRO A 282 -15.70 7.56 20.27
N PRO A 283 -14.44 7.91 19.92
CA PRO A 283 -14.17 8.79 18.79
C PRO A 283 -14.81 8.23 17.52
N LEU A 284 -15.41 9.13 16.72
CA LEU A 284 -15.97 8.77 15.42
C LEU A 284 -14.87 8.12 14.58
N SER A 285 -15.01 6.83 14.27
CA SER A 285 -14.18 6.18 13.27
C SER A 285 -14.27 6.99 11.97
N PRO A 286 -13.15 7.20 11.25
CA PRO A 286 -13.21 7.84 9.94
C PRO A 286 -14.27 7.11 9.09
N SER A 287 -15.09 7.88 8.36
CA SER A 287 -16.21 7.38 7.57
C SER A 287 -15.73 6.29 6.60
N THR A 288 -15.76 5.04 7.03
CA THR A 288 -15.66 3.88 6.14
C THR A 288 -17.07 3.58 5.69
N ARG A 289 -17.58 4.33 4.70
CA ARG A 289 -18.82 3.98 4.00
C ARG A 289 -18.61 3.83 2.50
N ARG A 290 -18.09 2.66 2.13
CA ARG A 290 -18.84 1.59 1.45
C ARG A 290 -18.06 0.28 1.61
N PRO A 291 -18.69 -0.83 2.02
CA PRO A 291 -18.14 -2.14 1.73
C PRO A 291 -18.28 -2.34 0.22
N ASN A 292 -17.19 -2.17 -0.53
CA ASN A 292 -17.13 -2.78 -1.84
C ASN A 292 -17.22 -4.28 -1.61
N ASN A 293 -18.36 -4.83 -2.01
CA ASN A 293 -18.69 -6.24 -2.00
C ASN A 293 -17.73 -6.94 -2.98
N ARG A 294 -16.51 -7.26 -2.53
CA ARG A 294 -15.54 -8.20 -3.13
C ARG A 294 -14.40 -8.44 -2.13
N GLY A 295 -14.45 -9.58 -1.45
CA GLY A 295 -13.32 -10.16 -0.71
C GLY A 295 -13.46 -10.08 0.81
N ASN A 296 -13.46 -11.24 1.46
CA ASN A 296 -13.71 -11.53 2.87
C ASN A 296 -13.13 -10.58 3.95
N PRO A 297 -13.79 -10.51 5.13
CA PRO A 297 -13.26 -9.87 6.32
C PRO A 297 -12.27 -10.80 7.03
N SER A 298 -11.26 -10.23 7.69
CA SER A 298 -10.49 -10.92 8.73
C SER A 298 -10.42 -9.99 9.93
N GLY A 299 -10.94 -10.48 11.05
CA GLY A 299 -11.10 -9.76 12.30
C GLY A 299 -9.78 -9.34 12.94
N GLY A 300 -9.88 -8.33 13.80
CA GLY A 300 -8.76 -7.65 14.42
C GLY A 300 -8.08 -8.42 15.56
N SER A 301 -6.98 -7.86 16.04
CA SER A 301 -6.98 -7.09 17.30
C SER A 301 -5.57 -6.61 17.62
N ALA A 302 -5.51 -5.37 18.08
CA ALA A 302 -4.62 -4.84 19.11
C ALA A 302 -3.10 -5.10 19.02
N THR A 303 -2.41 -4.02 18.68
CA THR A 303 -1.21 -3.51 19.33
C THR A 303 -0.95 -4.00 20.77
N SER A 304 0.21 -4.62 21.01
CA SER A 304 1.18 -4.22 22.05
C SER A 304 2.39 -5.17 22.03
N GLY A 305 3.61 -4.64 22.10
CA GLY A 305 4.82 -5.47 22.17
C GLY A 305 6.06 -4.85 21.56
N THR A 306 6.52 -3.76 22.16
CA THR A 306 7.92 -3.28 22.08
C THR A 306 8.91 -4.43 22.29
N GLY A 307 9.88 -4.56 21.38
CA GLY A 307 11.01 -5.49 21.51
C GLY A 307 11.98 -5.30 20.35
N GLY A 308 12.90 -4.35 20.49
CA GLY A 308 13.98 -4.16 19.55
C GLY A 308 14.98 -5.31 19.59
N TYR A 309 15.48 -5.69 18.41
CA TYR A 309 16.79 -6.29 18.27
C TYR A 309 17.51 -5.63 17.11
N GLY A 310 18.74 -5.24 17.42
CA GLY A 310 19.56 -4.33 16.65
C GLY A 310 20.16 -4.95 15.40
N ASN A 311 20.48 -4.03 14.50
CA ASN A 311 21.33 -4.19 13.34
C ASN A 311 22.65 -4.90 13.67
N GLY A 312 23.03 -5.82 12.79
CA GLY A 312 24.34 -6.46 12.80
C GLY A 312 24.74 -6.87 11.39
N PHE A 313 25.06 -5.91 10.53
CA PHE A 313 25.94 -6.14 9.39
C PHE A 313 27.00 -5.03 9.35
N SER A 314 28.15 -5.33 9.94
CA SER A 314 29.42 -4.65 9.69
C SER A 314 30.10 -5.33 8.50
N SER A 315 30.31 -4.56 7.43
CA SER A 315 31.48 -4.63 6.56
C SER A 315 31.71 -3.18 6.14
N GLY A 316 32.79 -2.51 6.51
CA GLY A 316 34.18 -2.94 6.37
C GLY A 316 34.80 -2.01 5.33
N GLY A 317 34.92 -0.72 5.68
CA GLY A 317 35.53 0.30 4.84
C GLY A 317 37.05 0.25 4.91
N PHE A 318 37.67 0.04 3.76
CA PHE A 318 38.98 0.56 3.36
C PHE A 318 38.67 1.42 2.11
N GLY A 319 39.12 2.65 1.89
CA GLY A 319 40.26 3.39 2.40
C GLY A 319 41.05 3.94 1.20
N GLY A 320 41.11 5.27 1.03
CA GLY A 320 42.26 5.96 0.44
C GLY A 320 42.16 6.48 -1.01
N GLY A 321 42.20 7.81 -1.14
CA GLY A 321 43.33 8.48 -1.81
C GLY A 321 43.16 8.92 -3.27
N TYR A 322 42.70 10.16 -3.46
CA TYR A 322 43.37 11.21 -4.24
C TYR A 322 43.20 12.54 -3.52
#